data_AF-A0A4S2H3V1-F1
#
_entry.id   AF-A0A4S2H3V1-F1
#
_cell.length_a   1.000
_cell.length_b   1.000
_cell.length_c   1.000
_cell.angle_alpha   90.00
_cell.angle_beta   90.00
_cell.angle_gamma   90.00
#
_symmetry.space_group_name_H-M   'P 1'
#
loop_
_entity.id
_entity.type
_entity.pdbx_description
1 polymer ?
#
loop_
_entity_poly.entity_id
_entity_poly.type
_entity_poly.pdbx_seq_one_letter_code
_entity_poly.pdbx_strand_id
1 'polypeptide(L)' 'MLTPATSTDKAITPADLRHIAFTLVERHGARALGYADMAVEEMEEKGEEKSAAAWKALRSEIADALVGRIAADGRIVLH' A
#
# COMPACT_ATOMS: atom_id res chain seq x y z
N MET A 1 30.85 6.69 -23.39
CA MET A 1 29.59 7.35 -22.99
C MET A 1 28.82 6.37 -22.11
N LEU A 2 28.75 6.60 -20.79
CA LEU A 2 27.90 5.81 -19.90
C LEU A 2 26.50 6.45 -19.90
N THR A 3 25.48 5.70 -20.27
CA THR A 3 24.09 6.07 -19.96
C THR A 3 23.82 5.75 -18.50
N PRO A 4 23.21 6.66 -17.72
CA PRO A 4 22.88 6.37 -16.33
C PRO A 4 21.76 5.33 -16.29
N ALA A 5 22.00 4.23 -15.56
CA ALA A 5 20.95 3.31 -15.17
C ALA A 5 19.94 4.08 -14.32
N THR A 6 18.73 4.29 -14.83
CA THR A 6 17.58 4.68 -14.02
C THR A 6 17.17 3.46 -13.18
N SER A 7 17.97 3.12 -12.17
CA SER A 7 17.44 2.40 -11.02
C SER A 7 16.54 3.37 -10.30
N THR A 8 15.28 3.40 -10.70
CA THR A 8 14.25 4.09 -9.93
C THR A 8 14.08 3.29 -8.64
N ASP A 9 14.89 3.60 -7.63
CA ASP A 9 14.55 3.39 -6.23
C ASP A 9 13.33 4.28 -5.95
N LYS A 10 12.17 3.89 -6.50
CA LYS A 10 10.94 4.62 -6.35
C LYS A 10 10.44 4.24 -4.97
N ALA A 11 10.83 5.02 -3.97
CA ALA A 11 10.20 4.97 -2.66
C ALA A 11 8.68 4.97 -2.89
N ILE A 12 8.00 3.95 -2.36
CA ILE A 12 6.56 3.79 -2.53
C ILE A 12 5.91 5.05 -1.97
N THR A 13 5.22 5.81 -2.81
CA THR A 13 4.58 7.06 -2.37
C THR A 13 3.28 6.74 -1.63
N PRO A 14 2.77 7.65 -0.78
CA PRO A 14 1.46 7.49 -0.15
C PRO A 14 0.33 7.29 -1.17
N ALA A 15 0.43 7.91 -2.36
CA ALA A 15 -0.52 7.73 -3.45
C ALA A 15 -0.47 6.30 -4.01
N ASP A 16 0.73 5.71 -4.16
CA ASP A 16 0.89 4.32 -4.57
C ASP A 16 0.28 3.36 -3.53
N LEU A 17 0.52 3.60 -2.23
CA LEU A 17 -0.10 2.81 -1.15
C LEU A 17 -1.62 2.86 -1.21
N ARG A 18 -2.19 4.04 -1.46
CA ARG A 18 -3.64 4.21 -1.57
C ARG A 18 -4.22 3.49 -2.77
N HIS A 19 -3.50 3.48 -3.90
CA HIS A 19 -3.87 2.73 -5.10
C HIS A 19 -3.84 1.21 -4.86
N ILE A 20 -2.81 0.73 -4.16
CA ILE A 20 -2.67 -0.69 -3.79
C ILE A 20 -3.79 -1.09 -2.82
N ALA A 21 -4.04 -0.28 -1.80
CA ALA A 21 -5.12 -0.49 -0.83
C ALA A 21 -6.48 -0.58 -1.52
N PHE A 22 -6.78 0.35 -2.43
CA PHE A 22 -8.02 0.35 -3.18
C PHE A 22 -8.16 -0.91 -4.03
N THR A 23 -7.12 -1.28 -4.78
CA THR A 23 -7.12 -2.52 -5.60
C THR A 23 -7.37 -3.77 -4.75
N LEU A 24 -6.78 -3.82 -3.55
CA LEU A 24 -7.00 -4.92 -2.61
C LEU A 24 -8.44 -4.95 -2.09
N VAL A 25 -9.02 -3.79 -1.75
CA VAL A 25 -10.41 -3.67 -1.29
C VAL A 25 -11.40 -3.98 -2.40
N GLU A 26 -11.18 -3.53 -3.63
CA GLU A 26 -12.04 -3.87 -4.77
C GLU A 26 -12.06 -5.37 -5.05
N ARG A 27 -10.90 -6.02 -4.97
CA ARG A 27 -10.77 -7.45 -5.30
C ARG A 27 -11.20 -8.38 -4.16
N HIS A 28 -10.87 -8.02 -2.92
CA HIS A 28 -11.02 -8.91 -1.76
C HIS A 28 -12.05 -8.41 -0.74
N GLY A 29 -12.51 -7.17 -0.86
CA GLY A 29 -13.45 -6.53 0.07
C GLY A 29 -12.86 -6.42 1.47
N ALA A 30 -13.68 -6.66 2.48
CA ALA A 30 -13.29 -6.64 3.89
C ALA A 30 -12.16 -7.62 4.24
N ARG A 31 -11.89 -8.63 3.41
CA ARG A 31 -10.77 -9.57 3.62
C ARG A 31 -9.40 -8.92 3.42
N ALA A 32 -9.32 -7.83 2.66
CA ALA A 32 -8.09 -7.07 2.47
C ALA A 32 -7.49 -6.58 3.78
N LEU A 33 -8.35 -6.17 4.73
CA LEU A 33 -7.91 -5.70 6.04
C LEU A 33 -7.27 -6.84 6.85
N GLY A 34 -7.86 -8.03 6.80
CA GLY A 34 -7.31 -9.22 7.47
C GLY A 34 -5.95 -9.63 6.91
N TYR A 35 -5.75 -9.54 5.59
CA TYR A 35 -4.42 -9.81 4.99
C TYR A 35 -3.36 -8.80 5.44
N ALA A 36 -3.71 -7.51 5.52
CA ALA A 36 -2.81 -6.49 6.02
C ALA A 36 -2.47 -6.69 7.51
N ASP A 37 -3.45 -7.08 8.32
CA ASP A 37 -3.27 -7.36 9.75
C ASP A 37 -2.31 -8.54 9.98
N MET A 38 -2.53 -9.66 9.28
CA MET A 38 -1.63 -10.81 9.33
C MET A 38 -0.21 -10.47 8.87
N ALA A 39 -0.08 -9.67 7.80
CA ALA A 39 1.23 -9.23 7.31
C ALA A 39 1.95 -8.32 8.33
N VAL A 40 1.23 -7.45 9.05
CA VAL A 40 1.83 -6.66 10.13
C VAL A 40 2.34 -7.57 11.24
N GLU A 41 1.50 -8.51 11.72
CA GLU A 41 1.85 -9.45 12.78
C GLU A 41 3.09 -10.26 12.42
N GLU A 42 3.12 -10.86 11.23
CA GLU A 42 4.27 -11.63 10.74
C GLU A 42 5.56 -10.80 10.66
N MET A 43 5.47 -9.51 10.30
CA MET A 43 6.65 -8.64 10.19
C MET A 43 7.13 -8.19 11.56
N GLU A 44 6.22 -7.96 12.52
CA GLU A 44 6.58 -7.66 13.91
C GLU A 44 7.22 -8.89 14.58
N GLU A 45 6.71 -10.09 14.34
CA GLU A 45 7.32 -11.34 14.82
C GLU A 45 8.74 -11.57 14.26
N LYS A 46 8.97 -11.16 13.01
CA LYS A 46 10.30 -11.23 12.36
C LYS A 46 11.25 -10.13 12.81
N GLY A 47 10.79 -9.14 13.58
CA GLY A 47 11.58 -7.97 13.99
C GLY A 47 11.81 -6.96 12.85
N GLU A 48 11.02 -7.04 11.77
CA GLU A 48 11.14 -6.19 10.59
C GLU A 48 10.31 -4.91 10.76
N GLU A 49 10.73 -4.05 11.70
CA GLU A 49 9.96 -2.86 12.13
C GLU A 49 9.64 -1.89 10.99
N LYS A 50 10.55 -1.72 10.03
CA LYS A 50 10.33 -0.84 8.86
C LYS A 50 9.25 -1.40 7.93
N SER A 51 9.27 -2.72 7.72
CA SER A 51 8.27 -3.42 6.90
C SER A 51 6.92 -3.40 7.61
N ALA A 52 6.89 -3.66 8.92
CA ALA A 52 5.68 -3.56 9.74
C ALA A 52 5.08 -2.13 9.69
N ALA A 53 5.91 -1.08 9.74
CA ALA A 53 5.44 0.29 9.61
C ALA A 53 4.80 0.58 8.23
N ALA A 54 5.39 0.06 7.14
CA ALA A 54 4.82 0.18 5.80
C ALA A 54 3.47 -0.55 5.68
N TRP A 55 3.36 -1.75 6.24
CA TRP A 55 2.10 -2.51 6.28
C TRP A 55 1.04 -1.84 7.17
N LYS A 56 1.43 -1.24 8.29
CA LYS A 56 0.53 -0.44 9.14
C LYS A 56 -0.02 0.77 8.39
N ALA A 57 0.81 1.46 7.61
CA ALA A 57 0.35 2.56 6.75
C ALA A 57 -0.66 2.05 5.70
N LEU A 58 -0.35 0.95 5.02
CA LEU A 58 -1.26 0.34 4.03
C LEU A 58 -2.59 -0.11 4.66
N ARG A 59 -2.57 -0.69 5.87
CA ARG A 59 -3.76 -1.09 6.63
C ARG A 59 -4.67 0.09 6.91
N SER A 60 -4.11 1.25 7.25
CA SER A 60 -4.89 2.48 7.47
C SER A 60 -5.62 2.91 6.20
N GLU A 61 -4.92 2.92 5.05
CA GLU A 61 -5.53 3.26 3.75
C GLU A 61 -6.62 2.24 3.34
N ILE A 62 -6.41 0.94 3.61
CA ILE A 62 -7.43 -0.11 3.38
C ILE A 62 -8.67 0.13 4.25
N ALA A 63 -8.49 0.48 5.51
CA ALA A 63 -9.60 0.77 6.42
C ALA A 63 -10.40 2.01 5.97
N ASP A 64 -9.71 3.08 5.54
CA ASP A 64 -10.35 4.28 5.00
C ASP A 64 -11.08 4.01 3.65
N ALA A 65 -10.54 3.11 2.82
CA ALA A 65 -11.20 2.64 1.60
C ALA A 65 -12.45 1.80 1.90
N LEU A 66 -12.40 0.92 2.91
CA LEU A 66 -13.55 0.09 3.31
C LEU A 66 -14.70 0.89 3.92
N VAL A 67 -14.39 1.96 4.65
CA VAL A 67 -15.40 2.86 5.24
C VAL A 67 -16.06 3.74 4.15
N GLY A 68 -15.60 3.67 2.89
CA GLY A 68 -16.09 4.50 1.80
C GLY A 68 -15.65 5.96 1.92
N ARG A 69 -14.67 6.26 2.78
CA ARG A 69 -14.06 7.60 2.92
C ARG A 69 -13.08 7.91 1.79
N ILE A 70 -12.50 6.88 1.17
CA ILE A 70 -11.72 7.02 -0.06
C ILE A 70 -12.66 6.74 -1.24
N ALA A 71 -13.26 7.79 -1.79
CA ALA A 71 -13.65 7.73 -3.19
C ALA A 71 -12.37 7.57 -4.02
N ALA A 72 -12.40 6.74 -5.07
CA ALA A 72 -11.36 6.64 -6.08
C ALA A 72 -11.25 7.96 -6.88
N ASP A 73 -11.02 9.07 -6.19
CA ASP A 73 -10.95 10.38 -6.79
C ASP A 73 -9.55 10.53 -7.40
N GLY A 74 -9.54 10.47 -8.73
CA GLY A 74 -8.68 11.35 -9.49
C GLY A 74 -7.43 10.71 -10.09
N ARG A 75 -7.65 9.89 -11.12
CA ARG A 75 -6.91 9.92 -12.40
C ARG A 75 -5.38 9.73 -12.30
N ILE A 76 -4.93 8.50 -12.48
CA ILE A 76 -3.57 8.27 -12.99
C ILE A 76 -3.51 8.88 -14.40
N VAL A 77 -2.86 10.04 -14.53
CA VAL A 77 -2.35 10.51 -15.81
C VAL A 77 -0.93 9.97 -15.91
N LEU A 78 -0.77 8.87 -16.64
CA LEU A 78 0.55 8.40 -17.04
C LEU A 78 1.07 9.38 -18.10
N HIS A 79 2.16 10.09 -17.82
CA HIS A 79 2.91 10.90 -18.79
C HIS A 79 4.20 10.17 -19.17
#